data_AF-F4B869-F1
#
_entry.id   AF-F4B869-F1
#
_cell.length_a   1.000
_cell.length_b   1.000
_cell.length_c   1.000
_cell.angle_alpha   90.00
_cell.angle_beta   90.00
_cell.angle_gamma   90.00
#
_symmetry.space_group_name_H-M   'P 1'
#
loop_
_entity.id
_entity.type
_entity.pdbx_description
1 polymer ?
#
loop_
_entity_poly.entity_id
_entity_poly.type
_entity_poly.pdbx_seq_one_letter_code
_entity_poly.pdbx_strand_id
1 'polypeptide(L)'
;MTVNSRSILKDERERVTNIAFFLKRFMTGKEKFSSLDDLVKFIDSLAKKFEFLSTVKNWEKWKLELLLKKVNFVARSIRKEKKLKVSLERKFKGIKIQKVEEYDADRFTVFYMHEGKSKAVSGSAREIKQKLLKEIKK
;
A
#
# COMPACT_ATOMS: atom_id res chain seq x y z
N MET A 1 29.64 -22.77 4.65
CA MET A 1 28.40 -22.17 5.19
C MET A 1 27.36 -22.16 4.08
N THR A 2 26.37 -23.05 4.10
CA THR A 2 25.26 -23.02 3.13
C THR A 2 24.32 -21.89 3.52
N VAL A 3 24.42 -20.77 2.80
CA VAL A 3 23.44 -19.69 2.93
C VAL A 3 22.08 -20.27 2.54
N ASN A 4 21.13 -20.19 3.46
CA ASN A 4 19.83 -20.83 3.32
C ASN A 4 19.04 -20.10 2.24
N SER A 5 18.98 -20.66 1.02
CA SER A 5 18.37 -20.03 -0.16
C SER A 5 16.93 -19.55 0.06
N ARG A 6 16.21 -20.17 1.01
CA ARG A 6 14.87 -19.74 1.44
C ARG A 6 14.86 -18.39 2.16
N SER A 7 15.88 -18.07 2.97
CA SER A 7 15.95 -16.77 3.66
C SER A 7 16.25 -15.65 2.67
N ILE A 8 17.19 -15.88 1.75
CA ILE A 8 17.54 -14.91 0.68
C ILE A 8 16.31 -14.55 -0.14
N LEU A 9 15.54 -15.55 -0.60
CA LEU A 9 14.33 -15.32 -1.39
C LEU A 9 13.25 -14.55 -0.62
N LYS A 10 13.18 -14.71 0.70
CA LYS A 10 12.24 -13.98 1.55
C LYS A 10 12.66 -12.50 1.64
N ASP A 11 13.93 -12.25 1.90
CA ASP A 11 14.48 -10.89 2.03
C ASP A 11 14.36 -10.10 0.73
N GLU A 12 14.55 -10.76 -0.41
CA GLU A 12 14.37 -10.13 -1.72
C GLU A 12 12.90 -9.78 -2.02
N ARG A 13 11.96 -10.67 -1.68
CA ARG A 13 10.51 -10.38 -1.82
C ARG A 13 10.07 -9.23 -0.92
N GLU A 14 10.64 -9.14 0.27
CA GLU A 14 10.41 -8.04 1.19
C GLU A 14 10.97 -6.74 0.63
N ARG A 15 12.20 -6.76 0.09
CA ARG A 15 12.80 -5.60 -0.59
C ARG A 15 11.93 -5.11 -1.75
N VAL A 16 11.45 -6.00 -2.62
CA VAL A 16 10.54 -5.64 -3.73
C VAL A 16 9.24 -5.01 -3.20
N THR A 17 8.70 -5.56 -2.11
CA THR A 17 7.48 -5.06 -1.48
C THR A 17 7.70 -3.65 -0.90
N ASN A 18 8.82 -3.42 -0.23
CA ASN A 18 9.19 -2.11 0.32
C ASN A 18 9.35 -1.06 -0.77
N ILE A 19 9.95 -1.41 -1.91
CA ILE A 19 10.02 -0.49 -3.07
C ILE A 19 8.61 -0.17 -3.59
N ALA A 20 7.73 -1.16 -3.75
CA ALA A 20 6.36 -0.90 -4.21
C ALA A 20 5.61 0.07 -3.27
N PHE A 21 5.74 -0.09 -1.96
CA PHE A 21 5.15 0.81 -0.98
C PHE A 21 5.80 2.19 -0.95
N PHE A 22 7.11 2.29 -1.16
CA PHE A 22 7.77 3.58 -1.34
C PHE A 22 7.20 4.32 -2.55
N LEU A 23 7.09 3.63 -3.69
CA LEU A 23 6.56 4.18 -4.95
C LEU A 23 5.10 4.65 -4.82
N LYS A 24 4.30 4.03 -3.94
CA LYS A 24 2.94 4.46 -3.60
C LYS A 24 2.83 5.96 -3.31
N ARG A 25 3.85 6.53 -2.64
CA ARG A 25 3.86 7.94 -2.19
C ARG A 25 3.83 8.93 -3.35
N PHE A 26 4.19 8.49 -4.55
CA PHE A 26 4.26 9.32 -5.75
C PHE A 26 3.15 8.99 -6.75
N MET A 27 2.22 8.10 -6.38
CA MET A 27 1.10 7.71 -7.23
C MET A 27 -0.17 8.49 -6.87
N THR A 28 -1.00 8.73 -7.87
CA THR A 28 -2.29 9.40 -7.76
C THR A 28 -3.47 8.42 -7.73
N GLY A 29 -3.21 7.15 -8.00
CA GLY A 29 -4.20 6.08 -8.14
C GLY A 29 -4.82 6.02 -9.53
N LYS A 30 -4.47 6.92 -10.46
CA LYS A 30 -4.91 6.89 -11.86
C LYS A 30 -4.00 6.05 -12.75
N GLU A 31 -2.79 5.76 -12.28
CA GLU A 31 -1.78 5.01 -13.00
C GLU A 31 -2.27 3.59 -13.31
N LYS A 32 -1.91 3.11 -14.51
CA LYS A 32 -2.04 1.72 -14.94
C LYS A 32 -0.72 1.31 -15.54
N PHE A 33 0.02 0.45 -14.86
CA PHE A 33 1.28 -0.09 -15.36
C PHE A 33 0.95 -1.36 -16.14
N SER A 34 0.85 -1.23 -17.47
CA SER A 34 0.50 -2.33 -18.38
C SER A 34 1.71 -3.19 -18.74
N SER A 35 2.92 -2.62 -18.64
CA SER A 35 4.17 -3.28 -19.01
C SER A 35 5.30 -2.99 -18.01
N LEU A 36 6.41 -3.72 -18.13
CA LEU A 36 7.65 -3.42 -17.41
C LEU A 36 8.23 -2.06 -17.83
N ASP A 37 8.06 -1.67 -19.10
CA ASP A 37 8.53 -0.39 -19.61
C ASP A 37 7.81 0.79 -18.92
N ASP A 38 6.49 0.69 -18.70
CA ASP A 38 5.73 1.69 -17.94
C ASP A 38 6.28 1.87 -16.52
N LEU A 39 6.62 0.74 -15.88
CA LEU A 39 7.21 0.73 -14.54
C LEU A 39 8.59 1.39 -14.53
N VAL A 40 9.47 1.03 -15.48
CA VAL A 40 10.82 1.59 -15.57
C VAL A 40 10.77 3.08 -15.85
N LYS A 41 9.94 3.55 -16.79
CA LYS A 41 9.74 4.98 -17.06
C LYS A 41 9.31 5.76 -15.83
N PHE A 42 8.40 5.19 -15.03
CA PHE A 42 7.99 5.81 -13.77
C PHE A 42 9.12 5.85 -12.75
N ILE A 43 9.89 4.77 -12.60
CA ILE A 43 11.06 4.73 -11.70
C ILE A 43 12.12 5.74 -12.14
N ASP A 44 12.45 5.81 -13.43
CA ASP A 44 13.43 6.76 -13.98
C ASP A 44 13.00 8.22 -13.75
N SER A 45 11.70 8.51 -13.83
CA SER A 45 11.18 9.86 -13.51
C SER A 45 11.47 10.29 -12.07
N LEU A 46 11.57 9.32 -11.15
CA LEU A 46 11.84 9.53 -9.73
C LEU A 46 13.32 9.42 -9.38
N ALA A 47 14.12 8.72 -10.19
CA ALA A 47 15.54 8.46 -9.93
C ALA A 47 16.38 9.74 -9.79
N LYS A 48 15.95 10.86 -10.41
CA LYS A 48 16.57 12.18 -10.22
C LYS A 48 16.54 12.69 -8.76
N LYS A 49 15.58 12.21 -7.96
CA LYS A 49 15.41 12.59 -6.55
C LYS A 49 15.83 11.49 -5.58
N PHE A 50 15.88 10.25 -6.05
CA PHE A 50 16.12 9.07 -5.22
C PHE A 50 17.12 8.15 -5.91
N GLU A 51 18.39 8.36 -5.62
CA GLU A 51 19.50 7.67 -6.31
C GLU A 51 19.39 6.14 -6.23
N PHE A 52 18.91 5.58 -5.11
CA PHE A 52 18.74 4.14 -4.96
C PHE A 52 17.80 3.52 -6.02
N LEU A 53 16.87 4.29 -6.59
CA LEU A 53 15.97 3.83 -7.65
C LEU A 53 16.70 3.56 -8.97
N SER A 54 17.84 4.22 -9.21
CA SER A 54 18.67 3.97 -10.39
C SER A 54 19.16 2.51 -10.45
N THR A 55 19.27 1.85 -9.30
CA THR A 55 19.67 0.44 -9.21
C THR A 55 18.50 -0.53 -9.46
N VAL A 56 17.26 -0.08 -9.27
CA VAL A 56 16.06 -0.93 -9.35
C VAL A 56 15.81 -1.39 -10.79
N LYS A 57 16.04 -0.52 -11.78
CA LYS A 57 15.87 -0.87 -13.20
C LYS A 57 16.82 -1.97 -13.70
N ASN A 58 17.94 -2.17 -13.00
CA ASN A 58 18.93 -3.19 -13.32
C ASN A 58 18.68 -4.51 -12.58
N TRP A 59 17.56 -4.64 -11.85
CA TRP A 59 17.22 -5.89 -11.19
C TRP A 59 16.87 -6.99 -12.19
N GLU A 60 17.04 -8.24 -11.75
CA GLU A 60 16.63 -9.42 -12.51
C GLU A 60 15.16 -9.33 -12.92
N LYS A 61 14.83 -9.83 -14.12
CA LYS A 61 13.50 -9.71 -14.73
C LYS A 61 12.37 -10.16 -13.78
N TRP A 62 12.55 -11.26 -13.05
CA TRP A 62 11.54 -11.77 -12.13
C TRP A 62 11.25 -10.81 -10.95
N LYS A 63 12.25 -10.04 -10.49
CA LYS A 63 12.09 -9.01 -9.44
C LYS A 63 11.29 -7.83 -9.98
N LEU A 64 11.54 -7.43 -11.23
CA LEU A 64 10.78 -6.37 -11.91
C LEU A 64 9.34 -6.79 -12.18
N GLU A 65 9.09 -8.05 -12.57
CA GLU A 65 7.74 -8.60 -12.74
C GLU A 65 6.98 -8.66 -11.41
N LEU A 66 7.65 -9.09 -10.33
CA LEU A 66 7.08 -9.06 -8.99
C LEU A 66 6.78 -7.62 -8.55
N LEU A 67 7.69 -6.68 -8.82
CA LEU A 67 7.52 -5.26 -8.54
C LEU A 67 6.33 -4.70 -9.31
N LEU A 68 6.19 -4.99 -10.60
CA LEU A 68 5.05 -4.58 -11.43
C LEU A 68 3.73 -5.09 -10.85
N LYS A 69 3.68 -6.36 -10.43
CA LYS A 69 2.49 -6.93 -9.77
C LYS A 69 2.15 -6.18 -8.48
N LYS A 70 3.14 -5.90 -7.64
CA LYS A 70 2.96 -5.18 -6.36
C LYS A 70 2.59 -3.72 -6.56
N VAL A 71 3.21 -3.02 -7.52
CA VAL A 71 2.90 -1.64 -7.88
C VAL A 71 1.48 -1.51 -8.43
N ASN A 72 1.04 -2.45 -9.28
CA ASN A 72 -0.35 -2.48 -9.75
C ASN A 72 -1.36 -2.73 -8.62
N PHE A 73 -1.02 -3.58 -7.64
CA PHE A 73 -1.81 -3.75 -6.43
C PHE A 73 -1.91 -2.42 -5.66
N VAL A 74 -0.77 -1.79 -5.40
CA VAL A 74 -0.68 -0.50 -4.69
C VAL A 74 -1.47 0.61 -5.38
N ALA A 75 -1.36 0.75 -6.70
CA ALA A 75 -2.07 1.75 -7.48
C ALA A 75 -3.60 1.57 -7.40
N ARG A 76 -4.09 0.33 -7.42
CA ARG A 76 -5.51 0.01 -7.21
C ARG A 76 -5.93 0.29 -5.77
N SER A 77 -5.06 -0.01 -4.82
CA SER A 77 -5.29 0.17 -3.39
C SER A 77 -5.56 1.63 -3.02
N ILE A 78 -4.85 2.61 -3.62
CA ILE A 78 -5.08 4.05 -3.37
C ILE A 78 -6.55 4.43 -3.59
N ARG A 79 -7.17 3.93 -4.67
CA ARG A 79 -8.59 4.20 -4.96
C ARG A 79 -9.53 3.58 -3.93
N LYS A 80 -9.26 2.33 -3.54
CA LYS A 80 -10.05 1.61 -2.54
C LYS A 80 -9.94 2.28 -1.17
N GLU A 81 -8.74 2.67 -0.76
CA GLU A 81 -8.45 3.40 0.47
C GLU A 81 -9.20 4.72 0.53
N LYS A 82 -9.13 5.53 -0.54
CA LYS A 82 -9.87 6.80 -0.64
C LYS A 82 -11.38 6.59 -0.56
N LYS A 83 -11.92 5.60 -1.27
CA LYS A 83 -13.35 5.25 -1.24
C LYS A 83 -13.79 4.81 0.15
N LEU A 84 -13.01 3.98 0.82
CA LEU A 84 -13.30 3.50 2.16
C LEU A 84 -13.25 4.66 3.16
N LYS A 85 -12.21 5.50 3.13
CA LYS A 85 -12.08 6.70 3.97
C LYS A 85 -13.33 7.58 3.88
N VAL A 86 -13.72 7.98 2.66
CA VAL A 86 -14.92 8.80 2.43
C VAL A 86 -16.19 8.10 2.93
N SER A 87 -16.33 6.79 2.71
CA SER A 87 -17.48 6.03 3.21
C SER A 87 -17.56 6.01 4.73
N LEU A 88 -16.43 5.96 5.43
CA LEU A 88 -16.37 5.92 6.89
C LEU A 88 -16.65 7.31 7.48
N GLU A 89 -16.00 8.35 6.97
CA GLU A 89 -16.19 9.74 7.42
C GLU A 89 -17.64 10.22 7.22
N ARG A 90 -18.31 9.78 6.14
CA ARG A 90 -19.73 10.07 5.93
C ARG A 90 -20.66 9.35 6.91
N LYS A 91 -20.32 8.11 7.28
CA LYS A 91 -21.20 7.26 8.11
C LYS A 91 -21.05 7.57 9.60
N PHE A 92 -19.85 7.85 10.05
CA PHE A 92 -19.51 7.99 11.47
C PHE A 92 -19.17 9.44 11.78
N LYS A 93 -20.15 10.19 12.27
CA LYS A 93 -19.93 11.54 12.81
C LYS A 93 -19.18 11.40 14.14
N GLY A 94 -18.09 12.15 14.32
CA GLY A 94 -17.27 12.11 15.55
C GLY A 94 -16.01 11.23 15.50
N ILE A 95 -15.69 10.63 14.35
CA ILE A 95 -14.36 10.08 14.09
C ILE A 95 -13.66 10.87 12.98
N LYS A 96 -12.35 11.12 13.15
CA LYS A 96 -11.50 11.71 12.10
C LYS A 96 -10.56 10.63 11.58
N ILE A 97 -10.74 10.20 10.33
CA ILE A 97 -9.88 9.18 9.73
C ILE A 97 -8.53 9.80 9.36
N GLN A 98 -7.48 9.36 10.03
CA GLN A 98 -6.11 9.81 9.76
C GLN A 98 -5.58 9.14 8.50
N LYS A 99 -5.69 7.80 8.42
CA LYS A 99 -5.07 7.00 7.37
C LYS A 99 -5.87 5.72 7.12
N VAL A 100 -5.89 5.26 5.88
CA VAL A 100 -6.42 3.95 5.49
C VAL A 100 -5.35 3.25 4.66
N GLU A 101 -5.03 2.01 5.00
CA GLU A 101 -4.03 1.20 4.29
C GLU A 101 -4.58 -0.17 3.94
N GLU A 102 -4.59 -0.51 2.66
CA GLU A 102 -4.84 -1.88 2.19
C GLU A 102 -3.54 -2.68 2.32
N TYR A 103 -3.55 -3.70 3.17
CA TYR A 103 -2.39 -4.55 3.41
C TYR A 103 -2.49 -5.90 2.68
N ASP A 104 -3.70 -6.29 2.31
CA ASP A 104 -4.01 -7.45 1.47
C ASP A 104 -5.30 -7.15 0.68
N ALA A 105 -5.59 -7.91 -0.37
CA ALA A 105 -6.74 -7.67 -1.24
C ALA A 105 -8.04 -7.55 -0.42
N ASP A 106 -8.63 -6.35 -0.45
CA ASP A 106 -9.85 -5.98 0.27
C ASP A 106 -9.77 -6.08 1.81
N ARG A 107 -8.55 -6.10 2.35
CA ARG A 107 -8.23 -6.05 3.79
C ARG A 107 -7.52 -4.74 4.11
N PHE A 108 -8.11 -3.97 5.02
CA PHE A 108 -7.65 -2.62 5.34
C PHE A 108 -7.32 -2.50 6.82
N THR A 109 -6.42 -1.57 7.12
CA THR A 109 -6.23 -0.98 8.44
C THR A 109 -6.64 0.48 8.38
N VAL A 110 -7.50 0.91 9.30
CA VAL A 110 -8.00 2.27 9.41
C VAL A 110 -7.51 2.87 10.70
N PHE A 111 -6.71 3.92 10.59
CA PHE A 111 -6.23 4.73 11.71
C PHE A 111 -7.14 5.95 11.86
N TYR A 112 -7.69 6.16 13.04
CA TYR A 112 -8.68 7.20 13.28
C TYR A 112 -8.53 7.81 14.68
N MET A 113 -8.94 9.07 14.80
CA MET A 113 -9.07 9.75 16.08
C MET A 113 -10.52 9.66 16.56
N HIS A 114 -10.69 9.31 17.84
CA HIS A 114 -11.97 9.34 18.54
C HIS A 114 -11.70 9.76 19.99
N GLU A 115 -12.43 10.76 20.49
CA GLU A 115 -12.26 11.30 21.85
C GLU A 115 -10.81 11.70 22.18
N GLY A 116 -10.11 12.31 21.23
CA GLY A 116 -8.71 12.72 21.41
C GLY A 116 -7.69 11.57 21.41
N LYS A 117 -8.12 10.31 21.30
CA LYS A 117 -7.24 9.14 21.24
C LYS A 117 -7.08 8.63 19.81
N SER A 118 -5.85 8.27 19.45
CA SER A 118 -5.57 7.57 18.20
C SER A 118 -5.87 6.09 18.37
N LYS A 119 -6.69 5.55 17.47
CA LYS A 119 -7.13 4.15 17.45
C LYS A 119 -6.92 3.57 16.06
N ALA A 120 -6.84 2.24 15.99
CA ALA A 120 -6.75 1.51 14.74
C ALA A 120 -7.72 0.33 14.71
N VAL A 121 -8.29 0.08 13.54
CA VAL A 121 -9.14 -1.09 13.30
C VAL A 121 -8.78 -1.74 11.98
N SER A 122 -8.69 -3.06 11.97
CA SER A 122 -8.36 -3.83 10.76
C SER A 122 -9.45 -4.83 10.41
N GLY A 123 -9.56 -5.14 9.11
CA GLY A 123 -10.52 -6.11 8.59
C GLY A 123 -10.93 -5.82 7.14
N SER A 124 -11.93 -6.55 6.67
CA SER A 124 -12.68 -6.15 5.49
C SER A 124 -13.45 -4.85 5.74
N ALA A 125 -13.87 -4.16 4.67
CA ALA A 125 -14.69 -2.96 4.80
C ALA A 125 -15.99 -3.18 5.63
N ARG A 126 -16.55 -4.40 5.61
CA ARG A 126 -17.73 -4.77 6.41
C ARG A 126 -17.37 -4.92 7.88
N GLU A 127 -16.31 -5.64 8.19
CA GLU A 127 -15.83 -5.84 9.56
C GLU A 127 -15.43 -4.52 10.22
N ILE A 128 -14.73 -3.64 9.50
CA ILE A 128 -14.33 -2.32 9.98
C ILE A 128 -15.56 -1.49 10.37
N LYS A 129 -16.60 -1.46 9.51
CA LYS A 129 -17.85 -0.75 9.81
C LYS A 129 -18.55 -1.31 11.05
N GLN A 130 -18.54 -2.63 11.24
CA GLN A 130 -19.14 -3.26 12.42
C GLN A 130 -18.35 -2.96 13.69
N LYS A 131 -17.02 -3.03 13.64
CA LYS A 131 -16.14 -2.70 14.77
C LYS A 131 -16.29 -1.23 15.18
N LEU A 132 -16.28 -0.29 14.22
CA LEU A 132 -16.50 1.13 14.49
C LEU A 132 -17.90 1.42 15.07
N LEU A 133 -18.95 0.75 14.58
CA LEU A 133 -20.30 0.88 15.16
C LEU A 133 -20.35 0.44 16.62
N LYS A 134 -19.62 -0.62 16.98
CA LYS A 134 -19.54 -1.11 18.36
C LYS A 134 -18.73 -0.18 19.26
N GLU A 135 -17.69 0.45 18.74
CA GLU A 135 -16.86 1.39 19.51
C GLU A 135 -17.54 2.74 19.75
N ILE A 136 -18.25 3.30 18.76
CA ILE A 136 -18.89 4.62 18.89
C ILE A 136 -20.18 4.57 19.71
N LYS A 137 -20.83 3.41 19.81
CA LYS A 137 -22.01 3.21 20.67
C LYS A 137 -21.68 2.94 22.14
N LYS A 138 -20.41 2.69 22.45
CA LYS A 138 -19.94 2.53 23.83
C LYS A 138 -19.57 3.88 24.39
#